data_AF-A0AAC9HIN2-F1
#
_entry.id   AF-A0AAC9HIN2-F1
#
_cell.length_a   1.000
_cell.length_b   1.000
_cell.length_c   1.000
_cell.angle_alpha   90.00
_cell.angle_beta   90.00
_cell.angle_gamma   90.00
#
_symmetry.space_group_name_H-M   'P 1'
#
loop_
_entity.id
_entity.type
_entity.pdbx_description
1 polymer ?
#
loop_
_entity_poly.entity_id
_entity_poly.type
_entity_poly.pdbx_seq_one_letter_code
_entity_poly.pdbx_strand_id
1 'polypeptide(L)'
;MFSVGSLKEVKALQIAGIPFNVPQEELARAYFYLLENPLDHHFVYKTESPELLDIWVDQIINDRRFSYSWSSKYLAPYLYHIAGNKFTVGETLQKIYNAIKDKTDFYYVLAQIAANSNCPADILRALCCHDSSGVRSGVAGNPNTPPDVLLMMKKDRSPYVKIKLARNPHTPQEVLKHLANSERENVVVAVAENINVCFEILNKIILYSSFIKAKKAAINNPNYPLAKIIDYATDVRNLLYSDAYTLHYDVGVVAIALASSRLPVELANQLLEEMLACQKYIYNLDFFIASVLQHPGIKTELLLAASMHKATEIRQAAQEVLKRKAA
;
A
#
# COMPACT_ATOMS: atom_id res chain seq x y z
N MET A 1 -17.55 6.95 -38.57
CA MET A 1 -16.83 8.13 -39.06
C MET A 1 -17.75 9.32 -38.90
N PHE A 2 -17.58 10.10 -37.83
CA PHE A 2 -18.27 11.38 -37.69
C PHE A 2 -17.32 12.46 -38.21
N SER A 3 -17.78 13.26 -39.18
CA SER A 3 -16.95 14.24 -39.86
C SER A 3 -16.64 15.42 -38.95
N VAL A 4 -15.36 15.72 -38.81
CA VAL A 4 -14.84 16.98 -38.26
C VAL A 4 -15.39 18.16 -39.06
N GLY A 5 -15.92 19.16 -38.38
CA GLY A 5 -15.97 20.51 -38.92
C GLY A 5 -17.36 21.05 -39.20
N SER A 6 -18.14 21.36 -38.15
CA SER A 6 -19.07 22.47 -38.30
C SER A 6 -18.31 23.79 -38.10
N LEU A 7 -18.43 24.72 -39.04
CA LEU A 7 -17.82 26.05 -39.00
C LEU A 7 -18.18 26.88 -37.74
N LYS A 8 -19.22 26.45 -37.00
CA LYS A 8 -19.64 27.01 -35.71
C LYS A 8 -18.73 26.58 -34.56
N GLU A 9 -18.26 25.34 -34.56
CA GLU A 9 -17.33 24.80 -33.54
C GLU A 9 -15.96 25.48 -33.64
N VAL A 10 -15.46 25.69 -34.86
CA VAL A 10 -14.19 26.38 -35.12
C VAL A 10 -14.25 27.86 -34.69
N LYS A 11 -15.39 28.54 -34.89
CA LYS A 11 -15.59 29.93 -34.45
C LYS A 11 -15.70 30.06 -32.92
N ALA A 12 -16.29 29.08 -32.24
CA ALA A 12 -16.36 29.07 -30.78
C ALA A 12 -14.97 28.88 -30.13
N LEU A 13 -14.13 28.03 -30.73
CA LEU A 13 -12.73 27.81 -30.30
C LEU A 13 -11.84 29.04 -30.52
N GLN A 14 -12.07 29.81 -31.59
CA GLN A 14 -11.36 31.07 -31.88
C GLN A 14 -11.69 32.19 -30.88
N ILE A 15 -12.92 32.24 -30.35
CA ILE A 15 -13.35 33.24 -29.36
C ILE A 15 -12.71 32.98 -27.98
N ALA A 16 -12.31 31.73 -27.70
CA ALA A 16 -11.79 31.30 -26.40
C ALA A 16 -10.25 31.36 -26.24
N GLY A 17 -9.50 31.77 -27.28
CA GLY A 17 -8.05 31.99 -27.17
C GLY A 17 -7.18 30.74 -26.93
N ILE A 18 -7.64 29.55 -27.33
CA ILE A 18 -6.96 28.28 -27.06
C ILE A 18 -5.81 28.05 -28.08
N PRO A 19 -4.58 27.67 -27.66
CA PRO A 19 -3.46 27.40 -28.56
C PRO A 19 -3.70 26.21 -29.51
N PHE A 20 -3.24 26.34 -30.75
CA PHE A 20 -3.51 25.46 -31.91
C PHE A 20 -2.97 24.01 -31.86
N ASN A 21 -2.42 23.55 -30.73
CA ASN A 21 -1.66 22.28 -30.66
C ASN A 21 -2.40 21.10 -30.01
N VAL A 22 -3.68 21.24 -29.69
CA VAL A 22 -4.54 20.12 -29.22
C VAL A 22 -5.45 19.69 -30.39
N PRO A 23 -5.61 18.39 -30.70
CA PRO A 23 -6.47 17.95 -31.79
C PRO A 23 -7.89 18.53 -31.63
N GLN A 24 -8.37 19.25 -32.65
CA GLN A 24 -9.66 19.95 -32.63
C GLN A 24 -10.86 19.02 -32.33
N GLU A 25 -10.73 17.72 -32.61
CA GLU A 25 -11.73 16.69 -32.28
C GLU A 25 -11.84 16.40 -30.77
N GLU A 26 -10.77 16.52 -29.99
CA GLU A 26 -10.78 16.30 -28.53
C GLU A 26 -11.34 17.52 -27.78
N LEU A 27 -11.04 18.72 -28.28
CA LEU A 27 -11.56 19.98 -27.77
C LEU A 27 -13.08 20.13 -28.01
N ALA A 28 -13.57 19.73 -29.19
CA ALA A 28 -14.98 19.80 -29.53
C ALA A 28 -15.84 18.77 -28.77
N ARG A 29 -15.29 17.60 -28.44
CA ARG A 29 -15.97 16.58 -27.63
C ARG A 29 -16.14 16.98 -26.17
N ALA A 30 -15.22 17.77 -25.62
CA ALA A 30 -15.25 18.10 -24.20
C ALA A 30 -16.43 19.01 -23.81
N TYR A 31 -16.69 20.07 -24.58
CA TYR A 31 -17.63 21.13 -24.18
C TYR A 31 -19.11 20.70 -24.22
N PHE A 32 -19.53 19.91 -25.20
CA PHE A 32 -20.93 19.48 -25.34
C PHE A 32 -21.29 18.25 -24.51
N TYR A 33 -20.33 17.36 -24.25
CA TYR A 33 -20.60 16.09 -23.56
C TYR A 33 -20.73 16.23 -22.04
N LEU A 34 -19.98 17.18 -21.44
CA LEU A 34 -19.98 17.48 -19.99
C LEU A 34 -21.36 17.91 -19.44
N LEU A 35 -22.23 18.48 -20.29
CA LEU A 35 -23.51 19.04 -19.87
C LEU A 35 -24.72 18.22 -20.30
N GLU A 36 -24.59 17.44 -21.38
CA GLU A 36 -25.68 16.61 -21.92
C GLU A 36 -25.67 15.18 -21.37
N ASN A 37 -24.52 14.67 -20.92
CA ASN A 37 -24.37 13.31 -20.37
C ASN A 37 -23.67 13.30 -19.01
N PRO A 38 -24.35 13.72 -17.92
CA PRO A 38 -23.76 13.87 -16.58
C PRO A 38 -23.18 12.59 -15.96
N LEU A 39 -23.42 11.42 -16.57
CA LEU A 39 -22.95 10.12 -16.11
C LEU A 39 -21.74 9.59 -16.90
N ASP A 40 -21.32 10.26 -17.96
CA ASP A 40 -20.15 9.83 -18.76
C ASP A 40 -18.97 10.77 -18.52
N HIS A 41 -18.38 10.64 -17.34
CA HIS A 41 -17.17 11.32 -16.92
C HIS A 41 -15.91 10.44 -17.07
N HIS A 42 -16.04 9.25 -17.69
CA HIS A 42 -14.95 8.27 -17.78
C HIS A 42 -13.83 8.70 -18.71
N PHE A 43 -14.12 9.54 -19.71
CA PHE A 43 -13.10 10.05 -20.63
C PHE A 43 -12.08 10.96 -19.94
N VAL A 44 -12.47 11.63 -18.84
CA VAL A 44 -11.59 12.52 -18.07
C VAL A 44 -10.39 11.77 -17.46
N TYR A 45 -10.54 10.49 -17.13
CA TYR A 45 -9.42 9.70 -16.65
C TYR A 45 -8.40 9.36 -17.75
N LYS A 46 -8.83 9.36 -19.02
CA LYS A 46 -8.00 8.99 -20.17
C LYS A 46 -7.20 10.15 -20.75
N THR A 47 -7.54 11.39 -20.38
CA THR A 47 -6.79 12.55 -20.92
C THR A 47 -5.39 12.61 -20.33
N GLU A 48 -4.42 12.86 -21.19
CA GLU A 48 -3.02 13.03 -20.83
C GLU A 48 -2.55 14.50 -20.91
N SER A 49 -3.43 15.43 -21.31
CA SER A 49 -3.12 16.86 -21.42
C SER A 49 -3.46 17.60 -20.12
N PRO A 50 -2.46 18.14 -19.39
CA PRO A 50 -2.68 19.02 -18.25
C PRO A 50 -3.44 20.30 -18.62
N GLU A 51 -3.18 20.88 -19.79
CA GLU A 51 -3.82 22.10 -20.26
C GLU A 51 -5.32 21.91 -20.45
N LEU A 52 -5.71 20.77 -21.02
CA LEU A 52 -7.12 20.45 -21.20
C LEU A 52 -7.85 20.23 -19.87
N LEU A 53 -7.18 19.58 -18.91
CA LEU A 53 -7.70 19.42 -17.55
C LEU A 53 -7.91 20.77 -16.87
N ASP A 54 -6.97 21.69 -17.02
CA ASP A 54 -7.08 23.04 -16.45
C ASP A 54 -8.22 23.85 -17.09
N ILE A 55 -8.37 23.79 -18.42
CA ILE A 55 -9.49 24.42 -19.14
C ILE A 55 -10.83 23.88 -18.64
N TRP A 56 -10.96 22.57 -18.43
CA TRP A 56 -12.20 21.98 -17.91
C TRP A 56 -12.52 22.45 -16.49
N VAL A 57 -11.51 22.58 -15.64
CA VAL A 57 -11.69 23.14 -14.29
C VAL A 57 -12.22 24.56 -14.34
N ASP A 58 -11.62 25.41 -15.17
CA ASP A 58 -12.06 26.80 -15.31
C ASP A 58 -13.50 26.87 -15.85
N GLN A 59 -13.88 26.00 -16.79
CA GLN A 59 -15.25 25.91 -17.29
C GLN A 59 -16.24 25.45 -16.21
N ILE A 60 -15.90 24.42 -15.44
CA ILE A 60 -16.78 23.87 -14.40
C ILE A 60 -16.99 24.87 -13.26
N ILE A 61 -15.91 25.52 -12.79
CA ILE A 61 -15.97 26.45 -11.65
C ILE A 61 -16.74 27.72 -12.02
N ASN A 62 -16.59 28.20 -13.26
CA ASN A 62 -17.28 29.41 -13.74
C ASN A 62 -18.73 29.15 -14.20
N ASP A 63 -19.17 27.88 -14.25
CA ASP A 63 -20.56 27.56 -14.55
C ASP A 63 -21.48 28.08 -13.45
N ARG A 64 -22.50 28.86 -13.83
CA ARG A 64 -23.47 29.42 -12.87
C ARG A 64 -24.11 28.34 -11.99
N ARG A 65 -24.26 27.12 -12.49
CA ARG A 65 -24.82 25.97 -11.76
C ARG A 65 -23.94 25.49 -10.62
N PHE A 66 -22.64 25.78 -10.65
CA PHE A 66 -21.67 25.35 -9.63
C PHE A 66 -21.98 25.90 -8.23
N SER A 67 -22.60 27.07 -8.17
CA SER A 67 -23.00 27.73 -6.92
C SER A 67 -24.24 27.12 -6.26
N TYR A 68 -25.00 26.27 -6.96
CA TYR A 68 -26.23 25.69 -6.42
C TYR A 68 -25.97 24.35 -5.73
N SER A 69 -26.87 23.97 -4.81
CA SER A 69 -26.77 22.74 -4.01
C SER A 69 -26.73 21.44 -4.83
N TRP A 70 -27.25 21.44 -6.06
CA TRP A 70 -27.22 20.27 -6.95
C TRP A 70 -25.88 20.10 -7.69
N SER A 71 -24.92 21.03 -7.56
CA SER A 71 -23.61 20.93 -8.21
C SER A 71 -22.79 19.75 -7.72
N SER A 72 -22.97 19.31 -6.46
CA SER A 72 -22.36 18.09 -5.93
C SER A 72 -22.80 16.83 -6.70
N LYS A 73 -24.03 16.79 -7.21
CA LYS A 73 -24.56 15.63 -7.93
C LYS A 73 -24.06 15.54 -9.38
N TYR A 74 -23.81 16.67 -10.03
CA TYR A 74 -23.56 16.70 -11.47
C TYR A 74 -22.17 17.21 -11.87
N LEU A 75 -21.56 18.11 -11.10
CA LEU A 75 -20.26 18.71 -11.42
C LEU A 75 -19.11 18.11 -10.61
N ALA A 76 -19.38 17.69 -9.37
CA ALA A 76 -18.35 17.06 -8.54
C ALA A 76 -17.79 15.73 -9.09
N PRO A 77 -18.53 14.87 -9.82
CA PRO A 77 -17.93 13.70 -10.47
C PRO A 77 -16.83 14.07 -11.46
N TYR A 78 -17.00 15.15 -12.23
CA TYR A 78 -15.96 15.63 -13.13
C TYR A 78 -14.74 16.14 -12.37
N LEU A 79 -14.95 16.99 -11.35
CA LEU A 79 -13.85 17.45 -10.50
C LEU A 79 -13.13 16.31 -9.78
N TYR A 80 -13.86 15.26 -9.38
CA TYR A 80 -13.28 14.05 -8.81
C TYR A 80 -12.32 13.38 -9.79
N HIS A 81 -12.73 13.19 -11.05
CA HIS A 81 -11.88 12.57 -12.06
C HIS A 81 -10.70 13.44 -12.47
N ILE A 82 -10.89 14.76 -12.56
CA ILE A 82 -9.79 15.68 -12.82
C ILE A 82 -8.81 15.64 -11.63
N ALA A 83 -9.28 15.78 -10.39
CA ALA A 83 -8.41 15.75 -9.21
C ALA A 83 -7.66 14.41 -9.06
N GLY A 84 -8.26 13.29 -9.47
CA GLY A 84 -7.63 11.97 -9.45
C GLY A 84 -6.72 11.66 -10.64
N ASN A 85 -6.68 12.51 -11.68
CA ASN A 85 -5.84 12.29 -12.85
C ASN A 85 -4.37 12.60 -12.53
N LYS A 86 -3.46 11.67 -12.88
CA LYS A 86 -2.01 11.76 -12.64
C LYS A 86 -1.33 12.95 -13.34
N PHE A 87 -1.94 13.46 -14.42
CA PHE A 87 -1.44 14.60 -15.19
C PHE A 87 -1.97 15.95 -14.68
N THR A 88 -2.89 15.96 -13.72
CA THR A 88 -3.38 17.19 -13.11
C THR A 88 -2.27 17.83 -12.29
N VAL A 89 -1.90 19.04 -12.66
CA VAL A 89 -0.81 19.79 -12.02
C VAL A 89 -1.28 20.48 -10.74
N GLY A 90 -0.32 20.84 -9.88
CA GLY A 90 -0.59 21.43 -8.57
C GLY A 90 -1.41 22.74 -8.63
N GLU A 91 -1.18 23.57 -9.65
CA GLU A 91 -1.95 24.81 -9.86
C GLU A 91 -3.43 24.53 -10.12
N THR A 92 -3.73 23.56 -10.99
CA THR A 92 -5.11 23.12 -11.27
C THR A 92 -5.76 22.51 -10.02
N LEU A 93 -5.03 21.69 -9.26
CA LEU A 93 -5.51 21.16 -7.97
C LEU A 93 -5.82 22.29 -6.96
N GLN A 94 -5.00 23.35 -6.95
CA GLN A 94 -5.22 24.54 -6.13
C GLN A 94 -6.48 25.30 -6.54
N LYS A 95 -6.75 25.44 -7.84
CA LYS A 95 -8.01 26.02 -8.35
C LYS A 95 -9.21 25.23 -7.85
N ILE A 96 -9.19 23.91 -8.02
CA ILE A 96 -10.27 23.03 -7.55
C ILE A 96 -10.46 23.16 -6.04
N TYR A 97 -9.38 23.06 -5.26
CA TYR A 97 -9.42 23.17 -3.80
C TYR A 97 -10.04 24.50 -3.34
N ASN A 98 -9.59 25.63 -3.90
CA ASN A 98 -10.10 26.94 -3.53
C ASN A 98 -11.61 27.09 -3.80
N ALA A 99 -12.12 26.45 -4.85
CA ALA A 99 -13.52 26.50 -5.22
C ALA A 99 -14.43 25.63 -4.34
N ILE A 100 -13.89 24.60 -3.67
CA ILE A 100 -14.69 23.60 -2.94
C ILE A 100 -14.35 23.43 -1.47
N LYS A 101 -13.28 24.03 -0.96
CA LYS A 101 -12.78 23.84 0.43
C LYS A 101 -13.84 24.07 1.51
N ASP A 102 -14.78 24.98 1.26
CA ASP A 102 -15.84 25.35 2.20
C ASP A 102 -17.16 24.59 1.93
N LYS A 103 -17.19 23.68 0.95
CA LYS A 103 -18.38 22.90 0.57
C LYS A 103 -18.34 21.51 1.21
N THR A 104 -19.31 21.21 2.07
CA THR A 104 -19.41 19.93 2.81
C THR A 104 -19.56 18.71 1.90
N ASP A 105 -20.28 18.87 0.78
CA ASP A 105 -20.67 17.75 -0.09
C ASP A 105 -19.54 17.31 -1.04
N PHE A 106 -18.39 18.00 -1.02
CA PHE A 106 -17.28 17.76 -1.95
C PHE A 106 -16.12 16.98 -1.32
N TYR A 107 -16.31 16.40 -0.13
CA TYR A 107 -15.24 15.73 0.61
C TYR A 107 -14.54 14.61 -0.18
N TYR A 108 -15.22 13.92 -1.09
CA TYR A 108 -14.61 12.88 -1.92
C TYR A 108 -13.72 13.45 -3.02
N VAL A 109 -14.02 14.66 -3.53
CA VAL A 109 -13.11 15.40 -4.42
C VAL A 109 -11.89 15.87 -3.64
N LEU A 110 -12.07 16.42 -2.44
CA LEU A 110 -10.95 16.78 -1.55
C LEU A 110 -10.05 15.58 -1.23
N ALA A 111 -10.63 14.37 -1.10
CA ALA A 111 -9.85 13.15 -0.90
C ALA A 111 -9.00 12.79 -2.13
N GLN A 112 -9.50 13.04 -3.36
CA GLN A 112 -8.70 12.87 -4.59
C GLN A 112 -7.59 13.91 -4.68
N ILE A 113 -7.88 15.18 -4.38
CA ILE A 113 -6.86 16.23 -4.33
C ILE A 113 -5.76 15.83 -3.35
N ALA A 114 -6.12 15.41 -2.14
CA ALA A 114 -5.15 15.00 -1.13
C ALA A 114 -4.34 13.76 -1.55
N ALA A 115 -4.92 12.81 -2.28
CA ALA A 115 -4.24 11.60 -2.72
C ALA A 115 -3.36 11.78 -3.97
N ASN A 116 -3.54 12.87 -4.73
CA ASN A 116 -2.79 13.12 -5.96
C ASN A 116 -1.33 13.47 -5.65
N SER A 117 -0.38 12.82 -6.32
CA SER A 117 1.06 13.07 -6.12
C SER A 117 1.49 14.50 -6.43
N ASN A 118 0.76 15.23 -7.27
CA ASN A 118 1.06 16.63 -7.59
C ASN A 118 0.42 17.63 -6.61
N CYS A 119 -0.23 17.14 -5.54
CA CYS A 119 -0.88 18.00 -4.56
C CYS A 119 0.12 18.92 -3.84
N PRO A 120 -0.10 20.24 -3.85
CA PRO A 120 0.73 21.18 -3.10
C PRO A 120 0.75 20.90 -1.59
N ALA A 121 1.92 21.06 -0.97
CA ALA A 121 2.13 20.81 0.45
C ALA A 121 1.19 21.63 1.36
N ASP A 122 0.85 22.86 0.97
CA ASP A 122 -0.03 23.72 1.76
C ASP A 122 -1.48 23.22 1.79
N ILE A 123 -1.94 22.58 0.70
CA ILE A 123 -3.24 21.91 0.69
C ILE A 123 -3.20 20.68 1.60
N LEU A 124 -2.12 19.89 1.56
CA LEU A 124 -1.96 18.74 2.44
C LEU A 124 -1.97 19.16 3.93
N ARG A 125 -1.31 20.28 4.27
CA ARG A 125 -1.38 20.89 5.61
C ARG A 125 -2.80 21.27 5.99
N ALA A 126 -3.53 21.95 5.11
CA ALA A 126 -4.90 22.36 5.39
C ALA A 126 -5.86 21.18 5.57
N LEU A 127 -5.65 20.08 4.82
CA LEU A 127 -6.53 18.92 4.82
C LEU A 127 -6.21 17.87 5.89
N CYS A 128 -5.07 17.98 6.59
CA CYS A 128 -4.62 16.96 7.54
C CYS A 128 -5.56 16.74 8.73
N CYS A 129 -6.36 17.77 9.08
CA CYS A 129 -7.31 17.75 10.19
C CYS A 129 -8.78 17.77 9.73
N HIS A 130 -9.04 17.51 8.44
CA HIS A 130 -10.39 17.52 7.88
C HIS A 130 -11.31 16.46 8.53
N ASP A 131 -12.61 16.74 8.71
CA ASP A 131 -13.53 15.85 9.44
C ASP A 131 -13.68 14.46 8.80
N SER A 132 -13.76 14.41 7.46
CA SER A 132 -13.80 13.16 6.70
C SER A 132 -12.49 12.38 6.81
N SER A 133 -12.56 11.14 7.30
CA SER A 133 -11.41 10.23 7.32
C SER A 133 -10.90 9.86 5.94
N GLY A 134 -11.73 9.95 4.90
CA GLY A 134 -11.31 9.72 3.51
C GLY A 134 -10.30 10.77 3.04
N VAL A 135 -10.56 12.04 3.37
CA VAL A 135 -9.66 13.17 3.08
C VAL A 135 -8.35 13.01 3.83
N ARG A 136 -8.41 12.78 5.15
CA ARG A 136 -7.20 12.54 5.95
C ARG A 136 -6.43 11.30 5.48
N SER A 137 -7.13 10.25 5.04
CA SER A 137 -6.49 9.07 4.45
C SER A 137 -5.76 9.37 3.16
N GLY A 138 -6.26 10.31 2.34
CA GLY A 138 -5.58 10.82 1.15
C GLY A 138 -4.28 11.53 1.54
N VAL A 139 -4.32 12.42 2.53
CA VAL A 139 -3.14 13.11 3.07
C VAL A 139 -2.12 12.09 3.58
N ALA A 140 -2.49 11.23 4.54
CA ALA A 140 -1.57 10.27 5.12
C ALA A 140 -0.91 9.34 4.09
N GLY A 141 -1.64 8.98 3.02
CA GLY A 141 -1.14 8.09 1.96
C GLY A 141 -0.33 8.78 0.86
N ASN A 142 -0.30 10.11 0.81
CA ASN A 142 0.37 10.82 -0.26
C ASN A 142 1.90 10.88 -0.01
N PRO A 143 2.74 10.38 -0.93
CA PRO A 143 4.20 10.34 -0.75
C PRO A 143 4.83 11.73 -0.58
N ASN A 144 4.19 12.79 -1.06
CA ASN A 144 4.69 14.16 -0.95
C ASN A 144 4.19 14.89 0.31
N THR A 145 3.53 14.17 1.23
CA THR A 145 3.08 14.76 2.49
C THR A 145 4.27 15.14 3.37
N PRO A 146 4.34 16.41 3.80
CA PRO A 146 5.43 16.86 4.64
C PRO A 146 5.56 16.05 5.95
N PRO A 147 6.78 15.74 6.42
CA PRO A 147 6.99 14.96 7.65
C PRO A 147 6.34 15.56 8.90
N ASP A 148 6.28 16.89 9.03
CA ASP A 148 5.59 17.60 10.11
C ASP A 148 4.08 17.31 10.11
N VAL A 149 3.47 17.24 8.92
CA VAL A 149 2.07 16.88 8.76
C VAL A 149 1.83 15.42 9.14
N LEU A 150 2.68 14.49 8.67
CA LEU A 150 2.59 13.08 9.04
C LEU A 150 2.72 12.88 10.57
N LEU A 151 3.57 13.68 11.22
CA LEU A 151 3.74 13.69 12.67
C LEU A 151 2.46 14.14 13.40
N MET A 152 1.80 15.19 12.92
CA MET A 152 0.52 15.65 13.50
C MET A 152 -0.57 14.57 13.43
N MET A 153 -0.57 13.75 12.38
CA MET A 153 -1.56 12.69 12.16
C MET A 153 -1.32 11.41 12.98
N LYS A 154 -0.23 11.34 13.75
CA LYS A 154 0.17 10.17 14.57
C LYS A 154 -0.94 9.60 15.44
N LYS A 155 -1.81 10.47 15.98
CA LYS A 155 -2.91 10.11 16.89
C LYS A 155 -4.28 10.03 16.19
N ASP A 156 -4.33 9.96 14.86
CA ASP A 156 -5.61 9.88 14.14
C ASP A 156 -6.49 8.74 14.68
N ARG A 157 -7.77 9.00 14.86
CA ARG A 157 -8.73 8.00 15.38
C ARG A 157 -9.05 6.88 14.39
N SER A 158 -8.91 7.13 13.09
CA SER A 158 -9.29 6.18 12.04
C SER A 158 -8.18 5.15 11.80
N PRO A 159 -8.47 3.83 11.92
CA PRO A 159 -7.52 2.79 11.56
C PRO A 159 -7.06 2.87 10.10
N TYR A 160 -7.94 3.29 9.18
CA TYR A 160 -7.59 3.45 7.77
C TYR A 160 -6.53 4.53 7.55
N VAL A 161 -6.65 5.66 8.27
CA VAL A 161 -5.65 6.73 8.22
C VAL A 161 -4.32 6.22 8.80
N LYS A 162 -4.35 5.53 9.94
CA LYS A 162 -3.13 4.92 10.53
C LYS A 162 -2.44 3.93 9.61
N ILE A 163 -3.19 3.13 8.85
CA ILE A 163 -2.62 2.18 7.86
C ILE A 163 -1.94 2.94 6.73
N LYS A 164 -2.59 3.99 6.18
CA LYS A 164 -1.99 4.81 5.12
C LYS A 164 -0.76 5.56 5.60
N LEU A 165 -0.83 6.11 6.81
CA LEU A 165 0.29 6.71 7.51
C LEU A 165 1.43 5.70 7.65
N ALA A 166 1.18 4.52 8.22
CA ALA A 166 2.21 3.49 8.37
C ALA A 166 2.83 3.03 7.04
N ARG A 167 2.08 3.00 5.93
CA ARG A 167 2.61 2.60 4.61
C ARG A 167 3.32 3.71 3.85
N ASN A 168 3.18 4.97 4.26
CA ASN A 168 3.79 6.08 3.56
C ASN A 168 5.32 6.03 3.72
N PRO A 169 6.10 6.04 2.62
CA PRO A 169 7.55 5.88 2.66
C PRO A 169 8.25 7.00 3.45
N HIS A 170 7.66 8.19 3.53
CA HIS A 170 8.24 9.34 4.25
C HIS A 170 7.77 9.47 5.70
N THR A 171 7.10 8.44 6.23
CA THR A 171 6.63 8.45 7.61
C THR A 171 7.79 8.47 8.60
N PRO A 172 7.84 9.46 9.51
CA PRO A 172 8.90 9.54 10.50
C PRO A 172 8.95 8.29 11.39
N GLN A 173 10.17 7.88 11.78
CA GLN A 173 10.37 6.71 12.66
C GLN A 173 9.61 6.83 13.99
N GLU A 174 9.45 8.05 14.51
CA GLU A 174 8.69 8.29 15.73
C GLU A 174 7.21 7.93 15.58
N VAL A 175 6.63 8.18 14.40
CA VAL A 175 5.25 7.83 14.07
C VAL A 175 5.14 6.32 13.92
N LEU A 176 6.04 5.69 13.15
CA LEU A 176 6.09 4.22 12.99
C LEU A 176 6.23 3.50 14.34
N LYS A 177 7.10 4.00 15.23
CA LYS A 177 7.32 3.45 16.57
C LYS A 177 6.06 3.53 17.44
N HIS A 178 5.26 4.58 17.28
CA HIS A 178 3.97 4.70 17.97
C HIS A 178 2.95 3.71 17.40
N LEU A 179 2.82 3.66 16.08
CA LEU A 179 1.88 2.77 15.38
C LEU A 179 2.20 1.29 15.60
N ALA A 180 3.47 0.93 15.83
CA ALA A 180 3.88 -0.43 16.18
C ALA A 180 3.26 -0.96 17.49
N ASN A 181 2.75 -0.08 18.36
CA ASN A 181 2.03 -0.47 19.60
C ASN A 181 0.51 -0.48 19.42
N SER A 182 0.02 -0.39 18.18
CA SER A 182 -1.41 -0.44 17.90
C SER A 182 -2.00 -1.80 18.27
N GLU A 183 -3.18 -1.79 18.88
CA GLU A 183 -3.98 -2.99 19.15
C GLU A 183 -4.63 -3.59 17.87
N ARG A 184 -4.46 -2.92 16.73
CA ARG A 184 -5.00 -3.36 15.44
C ARG A 184 -3.90 -4.02 14.61
N GLU A 185 -4.04 -5.33 14.36
CA GLU A 185 -3.08 -6.14 13.59
C GLU A 185 -2.70 -5.48 12.24
N ASN A 186 -3.68 -5.02 11.48
CA ASN A 186 -3.47 -4.40 10.17
C ASN A 186 -2.62 -3.12 10.21
N VAL A 187 -2.64 -2.36 11.31
CA VAL A 187 -1.77 -1.20 11.50
C VAL A 187 -0.34 -1.64 11.76
N VAL A 188 -0.14 -2.65 12.62
CA VAL A 188 1.21 -3.15 12.94
C VAL A 188 1.84 -3.85 11.73
N VAL A 189 1.05 -4.60 10.96
CA VAL A 189 1.47 -5.17 9.67
C VAL A 189 1.90 -4.06 8.71
N ALA A 190 1.12 -2.98 8.58
CA ALA A 190 1.48 -1.85 7.73
C ALA A 190 2.80 -1.18 8.16
N VAL A 191 3.08 -1.09 9.47
CA VAL A 191 4.37 -0.60 9.98
C VAL A 191 5.51 -1.55 9.57
N ALA A 192 5.31 -2.85 9.74
CA ALA A 192 6.28 -3.86 9.36
C ALA A 192 6.51 -3.95 7.84
N GLU A 193 5.53 -3.53 7.01
CA GLU A 193 5.64 -3.46 5.54
C GLU A 193 6.30 -2.16 5.05
N ASN A 194 6.47 -1.15 5.90
CA ASN A 194 7.04 0.12 5.47
C ASN A 194 8.49 -0.06 5.00
N ILE A 195 8.82 0.48 3.82
CA ILE A 195 10.14 0.32 3.20
C ILE A 195 11.28 1.01 3.97
N ASN A 196 10.96 2.01 4.77
CA ASN A 196 11.93 2.83 5.51
C ASN A 196 11.88 2.58 7.02
N VAL A 197 11.09 1.62 7.53
CA VAL A 197 11.08 1.30 8.97
C VAL A 197 12.44 0.80 9.44
N CYS A 198 12.92 1.30 10.57
CA CYS A 198 14.20 0.87 11.15
C CYS A 198 14.13 -0.51 11.80
N PHE A 199 15.28 -1.16 11.91
CA PHE A 199 15.42 -2.48 12.53
C PHE A 199 14.89 -2.51 13.97
N GLU A 200 15.10 -1.46 14.76
CA GLU A 200 14.68 -1.41 16.17
C GLU A 200 13.16 -1.59 16.30
N ILE A 201 12.39 -1.00 15.39
CA ILE A 201 10.92 -1.14 15.37
C ILE A 201 10.53 -2.54 14.91
N LEU A 202 11.16 -3.08 13.85
CA LEU A 202 10.90 -4.43 13.38
C LEU A 202 11.19 -5.47 14.47
N ASN A 203 12.34 -5.34 15.14
CA ASN A 203 12.74 -6.21 16.24
C ASN A 203 11.75 -6.10 17.41
N LYS A 204 11.26 -4.90 17.71
CA LYS A 204 10.19 -4.72 18.70
C LYS A 204 8.92 -5.49 18.32
N ILE A 205 8.51 -5.45 17.05
CA ILE A 205 7.35 -6.22 16.56
C ILE A 205 7.59 -7.72 16.73
N ILE A 206 8.79 -8.21 16.40
CA ILE A 206 9.16 -9.62 16.56
C ILE A 206 9.06 -10.08 18.02
N LEU A 207 9.62 -9.30 18.94
CA LEU A 207 9.74 -9.68 20.35
C LEU A 207 8.44 -9.52 21.14
N TYR A 208 7.62 -8.51 20.83
CA TYR A 208 6.52 -8.11 21.72
C TYR A 208 5.13 -8.15 21.08
N SER A 209 5.02 -8.22 19.75
CA SER A 209 3.70 -8.33 19.11
C SER A 209 3.09 -9.71 19.34
N SER A 210 1.79 -9.77 19.64
CA SER A 210 1.03 -11.03 19.61
C SER A 210 0.57 -11.42 18.20
N PHE A 211 0.74 -10.54 17.21
CA PHE A 211 0.23 -10.74 15.86
C PHE A 211 1.22 -11.48 14.96
N ILE A 212 0.90 -12.74 14.62
CA ILE A 212 1.72 -13.59 13.74
C ILE A 212 1.94 -12.95 12.37
N LYS A 213 0.92 -12.31 11.77
CA LYS A 213 1.08 -11.66 10.47
C LYS A 213 2.05 -10.49 10.52
N ALA A 214 2.05 -9.72 11.61
CA ALA A 214 3.00 -8.63 11.80
C ALA A 214 4.43 -9.15 11.99
N LYS A 215 4.62 -10.23 12.75
CA LYS A 215 5.93 -10.89 12.88
C LYS A 215 6.44 -11.40 11.52
N LYS A 216 5.57 -12.02 10.72
CA LYS A 216 5.88 -12.47 9.36
C LYS A 216 6.24 -11.32 8.43
N ALA A 217 5.50 -10.23 8.46
CA ALA A 217 5.82 -9.03 7.69
C ALA A 217 7.19 -8.47 8.12
N ALA A 218 7.47 -8.42 9.42
CA ALA A 218 8.72 -7.88 9.95
C ALA A 218 9.94 -8.72 9.56
N ILE A 219 9.89 -10.05 9.68
CA ILE A 219 10.97 -10.94 9.23
C ILE A 219 11.23 -10.80 7.73
N ASN A 220 10.18 -10.63 6.92
CA ASN A 220 10.33 -10.50 5.47
C ASN A 220 10.69 -9.08 5.01
N ASN A 221 10.67 -8.09 5.89
CA ASN A 221 11.07 -6.72 5.54
C ASN A 221 12.58 -6.67 5.25
N PRO A 222 13.03 -6.05 4.14
CA PRO A 222 14.44 -5.93 3.79
C PRO A 222 15.32 -5.33 4.90
N ASN A 223 14.77 -4.44 5.73
CA ASN A 223 15.47 -3.78 6.83
C ASN A 223 15.61 -4.66 8.08
N TYR A 224 14.97 -5.84 8.13
CA TYR A 224 15.31 -6.83 9.14
C TYR A 224 16.58 -7.57 8.70
N PRO A 225 17.70 -7.54 9.46
CA PRO A 225 18.96 -8.11 9.02
C PRO A 225 18.86 -9.61 8.72
N LEU A 226 19.38 -10.03 7.55
CA LEU A 226 19.47 -11.45 7.20
C LEU A 226 20.27 -12.23 8.25
N ALA A 227 21.32 -11.63 8.82
CA ALA A 227 22.09 -12.22 9.90
C ALA A 227 21.21 -12.66 11.08
N LYS A 228 20.18 -11.89 11.45
CA LYS A 228 19.24 -12.28 12.52
C LYS A 228 18.38 -13.47 12.15
N ILE A 229 18.04 -13.63 10.87
CA ILE A 229 17.30 -14.82 10.39
C ILE A 229 18.21 -16.05 10.43
N ILE A 230 19.49 -15.87 10.07
CA ILE A 230 20.51 -16.93 10.15
C ILE A 230 20.79 -17.30 11.61
N ASP A 231 20.81 -16.34 12.54
CA ASP A 231 20.96 -16.60 13.98
C ASP A 231 19.89 -17.60 14.46
N TYR A 232 18.61 -17.39 14.09
CA TYR A 232 17.53 -18.34 14.46
C TYR A 232 17.75 -19.75 13.91
N ALA A 233 18.19 -19.87 12.66
CA ALA A 233 18.51 -21.17 12.06
C ALA A 233 19.72 -21.83 12.74
N THR A 234 20.72 -21.03 13.10
CA THR A 234 21.92 -21.47 13.81
C THR A 234 21.59 -21.95 15.22
N ASP A 235 20.69 -21.26 15.91
CA ASP A 235 20.23 -21.65 17.25
C ASP A 235 19.46 -22.97 17.22
N VAL A 236 18.61 -23.19 16.21
CA VAL A 236 17.95 -24.48 15.97
C VAL A 236 18.99 -25.56 15.67
N ARG A 237 19.99 -25.25 14.84
CA ARG A 237 21.07 -26.18 14.54
C ARG A 237 21.88 -26.56 15.78
N ASN A 238 22.25 -25.59 16.60
CA ASN A 238 22.96 -25.80 17.86
C ASN A 238 22.16 -26.70 18.82
N LEU A 239 20.83 -26.63 18.78
CA LEU A 239 19.95 -27.49 19.55
C LEU A 239 20.04 -28.96 19.11
N LEU A 240 20.32 -29.23 17.84
CA LEU A 240 20.50 -30.59 17.31
C LEU A 240 21.76 -31.27 17.86
N TYR A 241 22.81 -30.48 18.16
CA TYR A 241 24.14 -30.98 18.52
C TYR A 241 24.54 -30.75 19.99
N SER A 242 23.74 -30.02 20.76
CA SER A 242 24.01 -29.75 22.18
C SER A 242 23.14 -30.59 23.11
N ASP A 243 23.47 -30.57 24.40
CA ASP A 243 22.64 -31.18 25.44
C ASP A 243 21.35 -30.39 25.72
N ALA A 244 21.18 -29.20 25.14
CA ALA A 244 19.95 -28.42 25.30
C ALA A 244 18.74 -29.11 24.63
N TYR A 245 17.55 -28.85 25.17
CA TYR A 245 16.29 -29.42 24.68
C TYR A 245 15.26 -28.37 24.22
N THR A 246 15.52 -27.09 24.50
CA THR A 246 14.59 -25.97 24.22
C THR A 246 15.35 -24.72 23.77
N LEU A 247 14.73 -23.92 22.90
CA LEU A 247 15.20 -22.58 22.57
C LEU A 247 14.74 -21.55 23.61
N HIS A 248 15.51 -20.48 23.79
CA HIS A 248 15.11 -19.31 24.59
C HIS A 248 14.17 -18.36 23.85
N TYR A 249 13.96 -18.58 22.56
CA TYR A 249 13.13 -17.72 21.71
C TYR A 249 11.68 -18.17 21.67
N ASP A 250 10.82 -17.23 21.29
CA ASP A 250 9.46 -17.52 20.84
C ASP A 250 9.53 -18.51 19.65
N VAL A 251 8.97 -19.70 19.86
CA VAL A 251 8.95 -20.82 18.90
C VAL A 251 8.31 -20.38 17.57
N GLY A 252 7.29 -19.54 17.63
CA GLY A 252 6.63 -18.98 16.45
C GLY A 252 7.53 -18.05 15.66
N VAL A 253 8.35 -17.22 16.33
CA VAL A 253 9.35 -16.36 15.67
C VAL A 253 10.35 -17.19 14.89
N VAL A 254 10.91 -18.23 15.53
CA VAL A 254 11.88 -19.12 14.91
C VAL A 254 11.24 -19.82 13.71
N ALA A 255 10.05 -20.39 13.87
CA ALA A 255 9.30 -21.00 12.78
C ALA A 255 9.06 -20.05 11.59
N ILE A 256 8.66 -18.80 11.84
CA ILE A 256 8.46 -17.80 10.79
C ILE A 256 9.78 -17.49 10.07
N ALA A 257 10.89 -17.38 10.81
CA ALA A 257 12.21 -17.14 10.24
C ALA A 257 12.66 -18.31 9.36
N LEU A 258 12.45 -19.54 9.84
CA LEU A 258 12.74 -20.77 9.12
C LEU A 258 11.91 -20.94 7.83
N ALA A 259 10.66 -20.49 7.85
CA ALA A 259 9.77 -20.49 6.69
C ALA A 259 10.00 -19.30 5.74
N SER A 260 10.79 -18.31 6.13
CA SER A 260 11.00 -17.09 5.34
C SER A 260 11.83 -17.40 4.10
N SER A 261 11.38 -16.92 2.94
CA SER A 261 12.14 -17.01 1.68
C SER A 261 13.49 -16.26 1.70
N ARG A 262 13.78 -15.51 2.77
CA ARG A 262 15.05 -14.83 2.96
C ARG A 262 16.11 -15.75 3.58
N LEU A 263 15.72 -16.85 4.22
CA LEU A 263 16.69 -17.84 4.70
C LEU A 263 17.43 -18.41 3.49
N PRO A 264 18.79 -18.48 3.49
CA PRO A 264 19.52 -19.05 2.37
C PRO A 264 19.06 -20.47 2.09
N VAL A 265 18.78 -20.78 0.82
CA VAL A 265 18.18 -22.06 0.43
C VAL A 265 19.07 -23.24 0.77
N GLU A 266 20.39 -23.08 0.65
CA GLU A 266 21.38 -24.09 1.03
C GLU A 266 21.32 -24.37 2.52
N LEU A 267 21.23 -23.31 3.34
CA LEU A 267 21.11 -23.43 4.80
C LEU A 267 19.76 -24.06 5.19
N ALA A 268 18.67 -23.70 4.52
CA ALA A 268 17.35 -24.28 4.77
C ALA A 268 17.33 -25.78 4.47
N ASN A 269 17.89 -26.20 3.33
CA ASN A 269 17.99 -27.62 2.98
C ASN A 269 18.90 -28.39 3.94
N GLN A 270 20.09 -27.85 4.25
CA GLN A 270 21.02 -28.46 5.20
C GLN A 270 20.38 -28.62 6.58
N LEU A 271 19.75 -27.57 7.09
CA LEU A 271 19.08 -27.63 8.39
C LEU A 271 17.95 -28.67 8.38
N LEU A 272 17.17 -28.74 7.30
CA LEU A 272 16.10 -29.74 7.17
C LEU A 272 16.65 -31.17 7.18
N GLU A 273 17.74 -31.44 6.45
CA GLU A 273 18.44 -32.72 6.45
C GLU A 273 18.86 -33.12 7.87
N GLU A 274 19.51 -32.20 8.59
CA GLU A 274 19.98 -32.42 9.96
C GLU A 274 18.81 -32.65 10.95
N MET A 275 17.73 -31.88 10.82
CA MET A 275 16.54 -32.04 11.67
C MET A 275 15.82 -33.36 11.42
N LEU A 276 15.68 -33.80 10.16
CA LEU A 276 15.06 -35.08 9.81
C LEU A 276 15.90 -36.29 10.27
N ALA A 277 17.23 -36.14 10.27
CA ALA A 277 18.16 -37.16 10.77
C ALA A 277 18.23 -37.21 12.31
N CYS A 278 17.71 -36.20 13.01
CA CYS A 278 17.80 -36.10 14.46
C CYS A 278 17.01 -37.23 15.15
N GLN A 279 17.72 -38.06 15.90
CA GLN A 279 17.13 -39.15 16.69
C GLN A 279 16.80 -38.72 18.13
N LYS A 280 17.36 -37.58 18.58
CA LYS A 280 17.13 -37.00 19.89
C LYS A 280 15.74 -36.37 19.96
N TYR A 281 15.08 -36.48 21.11
CA TYR A 281 13.89 -35.67 21.37
C TYR A 281 14.28 -34.21 21.59
N ILE A 282 13.73 -33.32 20.77
CA ILE A 282 13.89 -31.87 20.89
C ILE A 282 12.51 -31.24 20.88
N TYR A 283 12.25 -30.36 21.85
CA TYR A 283 10.95 -29.72 21.97
C TYR A 283 10.66 -28.84 20.74
N ASN A 284 9.48 -29.00 20.14
CA ASN A 284 9.03 -28.33 18.91
C ASN A 284 9.83 -28.64 17.63
N LEU A 285 10.68 -29.68 17.62
CA LEU A 285 11.43 -30.05 16.41
C LEU A 285 10.51 -30.33 15.22
N ASP A 286 9.40 -31.05 15.45
CA ASP A 286 8.43 -31.35 14.39
C ASP A 286 7.81 -30.07 13.80
N PHE A 287 7.60 -29.05 14.63
CA PHE A 287 7.09 -27.76 14.21
C PHE A 287 8.13 -26.95 13.41
N PHE A 288 9.41 -27.00 13.81
CA PHE A 288 10.49 -26.38 13.05
C PHE A 288 10.68 -27.05 11.68
N ILE A 289 10.62 -28.39 11.64
CA ILE A 289 10.64 -29.15 10.38
C ILE A 289 9.46 -28.72 9.49
N ALA A 290 8.24 -28.73 10.01
CA ALA A 290 7.05 -28.29 9.28
C ALA A 290 7.17 -26.85 8.73
N SER A 291 7.87 -25.98 9.46
CA SER A 291 8.11 -24.60 9.07
C SER A 291 9.15 -24.47 7.95
N VAL A 292 10.30 -25.15 8.06
CA VAL A 292 11.33 -25.17 7.01
C VAL A 292 10.77 -25.77 5.72
N LEU A 293 9.88 -26.76 5.80
CA LEU A 293 9.21 -27.34 4.62
C LEU A 293 8.42 -26.31 3.82
N GLN A 294 7.94 -25.22 4.43
CA GLN A 294 7.25 -24.13 3.73
C GLN A 294 8.20 -23.21 2.94
N HIS A 295 9.52 -23.34 3.14
CA HIS A 295 10.51 -22.56 2.41
C HIS A 295 10.46 -22.92 0.90
N PRO A 296 10.37 -21.94 -0.01
CA PRO A 296 10.11 -22.21 -1.44
C PRO A 296 11.22 -23.02 -2.11
N GLY A 297 12.46 -22.86 -1.63
CA GLY A 297 13.65 -23.51 -2.18
C GLY A 297 13.95 -24.93 -1.67
N ILE A 298 13.08 -25.55 -0.86
CA ILE A 298 13.35 -26.91 -0.38
C ILE A 298 13.37 -27.91 -1.54
N LYS A 299 14.41 -28.73 -1.59
CA LYS A 299 14.60 -29.76 -2.60
C LYS A 299 13.48 -30.81 -2.53
N THR A 300 13.07 -31.31 -3.70
CA THR A 300 12.01 -32.32 -3.81
C THR A 300 12.37 -33.62 -3.07
N GLU A 301 13.65 -34.02 -3.07
CA GLU A 301 14.13 -35.20 -2.34
C GLU A 301 13.86 -35.11 -0.82
N LEU A 302 14.05 -33.93 -0.23
CA LEU A 302 13.78 -33.69 1.19
C LEU A 302 12.29 -33.62 1.49
N LEU A 303 11.49 -33.05 0.58
CA LEU A 303 10.03 -33.10 0.69
C LEU A 303 9.53 -34.54 0.67
N LEU A 304 10.08 -35.39 -0.21
CA LEU A 304 9.73 -36.81 -0.28
C LEU A 304 10.17 -37.55 0.98
N ALA A 305 11.39 -37.32 1.48
CA ALA A 305 11.86 -37.89 2.74
C ALA A 305 10.93 -37.49 3.92
N ALA A 306 10.57 -36.21 4.01
CA ALA A 306 9.64 -35.71 5.02
C ALA A 306 8.22 -36.30 4.88
N SER A 307 7.76 -36.58 3.66
CA SER A 307 6.45 -37.22 3.42
C SER A 307 6.35 -38.65 3.98
N MET A 308 7.51 -39.28 4.22
CA MET A 308 7.63 -40.62 4.81
C MET A 308 8.01 -40.57 6.29
N HIS A 309 8.12 -39.38 6.89
CA HIS A 309 8.54 -39.22 8.28
C HIS A 309 7.54 -39.85 9.27
N LYS A 310 8.01 -40.25 10.45
CA LYS A 310 7.17 -40.91 11.48
C LYS A 310 6.08 -39.99 12.05
N ALA A 311 6.37 -38.70 12.19
CA ALA A 311 5.44 -37.70 12.71
C ALA A 311 4.40 -37.28 11.65
N THR A 312 3.13 -37.25 12.03
CA THR A 312 2.02 -37.02 11.10
C THR A 312 2.01 -35.59 10.58
N GLU A 313 2.36 -34.62 11.41
CA GLU A 313 2.41 -33.20 11.10
C GLU A 313 3.43 -32.92 9.98
N ILE A 314 4.62 -33.53 10.07
CA ILE A 314 5.67 -33.41 9.05
C ILE A 314 5.20 -34.00 7.73
N ARG A 315 4.59 -35.20 7.75
CA ARG A 315 4.07 -35.84 6.54
C ARG A 315 3.03 -34.97 5.84
N GLN A 316 2.07 -34.43 6.60
CA GLN A 316 1.02 -33.58 6.06
C GLN A 316 1.59 -32.28 5.46
N ALA A 317 2.49 -31.61 6.18
CA ALA A 317 3.14 -30.40 5.69
C ALA A 317 3.92 -30.66 4.39
N ALA A 318 4.67 -31.75 4.32
CA ALA A 318 5.43 -32.12 3.12
C ALA A 318 4.51 -32.43 1.93
N GLN A 319 3.44 -33.20 2.14
CA GLN A 319 2.47 -33.54 1.10
C GLN A 319 1.74 -32.30 0.57
N GLU A 320 1.40 -31.35 1.45
CA GLU A 320 0.78 -30.09 1.05
C GLU A 320 1.71 -29.29 0.14
N VAL A 321 2.99 -29.17 0.49
CA VAL A 321 3.98 -28.46 -0.32
C VAL A 321 4.22 -29.17 -1.66
N LEU A 322 4.29 -30.50 -1.68
CA LEU A 322 4.39 -31.29 -2.91
C LEU A 322 3.20 -31.07 -3.84
N LYS A 323 1.97 -31.05 -3.30
CA LYS A 323 0.76 -30.75 -4.07
C LYS A 323 0.81 -29.35 -4.68
N ARG A 324 1.24 -28.35 -3.91
CA ARG A 324 1.38 -26.97 -4.40
C ARG A 324 2.44 -26.84 -5.50
N LYS A 325 3.52 -27.63 -5.47
CA LYS A 325 4.55 -27.65 -6.53
C LYS A 325 4.10 -28.36 -7.80
N ALA A 326 3.10 -29.24 -7.73
CA ALA A 326 2.59 -30.01 -8.86
C ALA A 326 1.43 -29.32 -9.60
N ALA A 327 0.83 -28.28 -9.01
CA ALA A 327 -0.24 -27.46 -9.58
C ALA A 327 0.32 -26.23 -10.30
#